data_AF-A0A3M0WXR7-F1
#
_entry.id   AF-A0A3M0WXR7-F1
#
_cell.length_a   1.000
_cell.length_b   1.000
_cell.length_c   1.000
_cell.angle_alpha   90.00
_cell.angle_beta   90.00
_cell.angle_gamma   90.00
#
_symmetry.space_group_name_H-M   'P 1'
#
loop_
_entity.id
_entity.type
_entity.pdbx_description
1 polymer ?
#
loop_
_entity_poly.entity_id
_entity_poly.type
_entity_poly.pdbx_seq_one_letter_code
_entity_poly.pdbx_strand_id
1 'polypeptide(L)'
;MKKEFYPDYLFEILLATLITIELLLIISLLFPPDIGRPIDFNAMYKPLPEWYFYWIYELIKYFPGKWIFLGTVLIPTAMFIITMLAPFLDRTPDTSLKKRPKSTFLAIFFTLLITILTILSFINS
;
A
#
# COMPACT_ATOMS: atom_id res chain seq x y z
N MET A 1 -11.08 12.26 -30.14
CA MET A 1 -11.50 13.60 -29.69
C MET A 1 -10.94 13.81 -28.29
N LYS A 2 -10.36 14.97 -28.01
CA LYS A 2 -9.85 15.30 -26.67
C LYS A 2 -11.08 15.60 -25.80
N LYS A 3 -11.30 14.84 -24.73
CA LYS A 3 -12.41 15.08 -23.78
C LYS A 3 -12.16 16.40 -23.04
N GLU A 4 -13.21 17.19 -22.86
CA GLU A 4 -13.13 18.39 -22.04
C GLU A 4 -13.31 18.04 -20.56
N PHE A 5 -12.72 18.83 -19.66
CA PHE A 5 -12.84 18.59 -18.23
C PHE A 5 -14.31 18.62 -17.78
N TYR A 6 -15.06 19.59 -18.28
CA TYR A 6 -16.51 19.69 -18.13
C TYR A 6 -17.14 19.69 -19.52
N PRO A 7 -18.22 18.92 -19.76
CA PRO A 7 -18.94 18.06 -18.81
C PRO A 7 -18.41 16.62 -18.74
N ASP A 8 -17.61 16.18 -19.71
CA ASP A 8 -17.29 14.76 -19.93
C ASP A 8 -16.51 14.11 -18.78
N TYR A 9 -15.33 14.63 -18.44
CA TYR A 9 -14.52 14.05 -17.37
C TYR A 9 -15.18 14.21 -16.01
N LEU A 10 -15.86 15.33 -15.75
CA LEU A 10 -16.59 15.51 -14.51
C LEU A 10 -17.65 14.42 -14.32
N PHE A 11 -18.41 14.10 -15.37
CA PHE A 11 -19.42 13.05 -15.31
C PHE A 11 -18.79 11.67 -15.02
N GLU A 12 -17.66 11.35 -15.67
CA GLU A 12 -16.94 10.10 -15.41
C GLU A 12 -16.40 10.02 -13.98
N ILE A 13 -15.85 11.11 -13.44
CA ILE A 13 -15.36 11.19 -12.06
C ILE A 13 -16.51 11.00 -11.08
N LEU A 14 -17.65 11.67 -11.29
CA LEU A 14 -18.82 11.54 -10.43
C LEU A 14 -19.39 10.12 -10.45
N LEU A 15 -19.49 9.50 -11.63
CA LEU A 15 -19.92 8.11 -11.76
C LEU A 15 -18.96 7.14 -11.05
N ALA A 16 -17.64 7.27 -11.29
CA ALA A 16 -16.65 6.42 -10.63
C ALA A 16 -16.68 6.59 -9.10
N THR A 17 -16.88 7.81 -8.62
CA THR A 17 -17.01 8.11 -7.18
C THR A 17 -18.27 7.47 -6.60
N LEU A 18 -19.41 7.62 -7.28
CA LEU A 18 -20.68 7.01 -6.86
C LEU A 18 -20.56 5.49 -6.75
N ILE A 19 -20.03 4.84 -7.79
CA ILE A 19 -19.81 3.39 -7.82
C ILE A 19 -18.86 2.96 -6.70
N THR A 20 -17.79 3.70 -6.47
CA THR A 20 -16.82 3.37 -5.40
C THR A 20 -17.47 3.43 -4.02
N ILE A 21 -18.27 4.48 -3.75
CA ILE A 21 -18.99 4.62 -2.49
C ILE A 21 -20.03 3.52 -2.33
N GLU A 22 -20.81 3.23 -3.37
CA GLU A 22 -21.83 2.20 -3.33
C GLU A 22 -21.23 0.80 -3.07
N LEU A 23 -20.12 0.47 -3.74
CA LEU A 23 -19.39 -0.78 -3.49
C LEU A 23 -18.86 -0.85 -2.05
N LEU A 24 -18.30 0.24 -1.52
CA LEU A 24 -17.84 0.30 -0.13
C LEU A 24 -19.00 0.09 0.86
N LEU A 25 -20.17 0.69 0.60
CA LEU A 25 -21.36 0.52 1.43
C LEU A 25 -21.88 -0.92 1.38
N ILE A 26 -21.96 -1.53 0.18
CA ILE A 26 -22.36 -2.93 0.02
C ILE A 26 -21.42 -3.85 0.81
N ILE A 27 -20.09 -3.66 0.67
CA ILE A 27 -19.10 -4.45 1.41
C ILE A 27 -19.28 -4.25 2.92
N SER A 28 -19.45 -3.01 3.38
CA SER A 28 -19.64 -2.71 4.79
C SER A 28 -20.93 -3.28 5.38
N LEU A 29 -21.98 -3.45 4.58
CA LEU A 29 -23.25 -4.05 5.02
C LEU A 29 -23.18 -5.58 5.02
N LEU A 30 -22.51 -6.18 4.03
CA LEU A 30 -22.34 -7.63 3.94
C LEU A 30 -21.30 -8.16 4.94
N PHE A 31 -20.26 -7.36 5.21
CA PHE A 31 -19.17 -7.67 6.11
C PHE A 31 -18.99 -6.49 7.08
N PRO A 32 -19.86 -6.37 8.11
CA PRO A 32 -19.76 -5.29 9.07
C PRO A 32 -18.40 -5.33 9.75
N PRO A 33 -17.62 -4.24 9.71
CA PRO A 33 -16.31 -4.22 10.35
C PRO A 33 -16.47 -4.26 11.87
N ASP A 34 -15.69 -5.11 12.53
CA ASP A 34 -15.58 -5.08 13.98
C ASP A 34 -14.96 -3.74 14.42
N ILE A 35 -15.58 -3.07 15.40
CA ILE A 35 -15.09 -1.79 15.92
C ILE A 35 -13.91 -2.06 16.84
N GLY A 36 -12.71 -2.06 16.25
CA GLY A 36 -11.48 -2.38 16.95
C GLY A 36 -11.42 -3.83 17.43
N ARG A 37 -10.36 -4.17 18.16
CA ARG A 37 -10.25 -5.49 18.80
C ARG A 37 -10.76 -5.43 20.24
N PRO A 38 -11.61 -6.38 20.66
CA PRO A 38 -12.04 -6.45 22.06
C PRO A 38 -10.81 -6.60 22.95
N ILE A 39 -10.72 -5.75 23.98
CA ILE A 39 -9.63 -5.77 24.94
C ILE A 39 -9.92 -6.87 25.96
N ASP A 40 -9.16 -7.95 25.90
CA ASP A 40 -9.17 -8.99 26.94
C ASP A 40 -7.98 -8.76 27.89
N PHE A 41 -8.27 -8.43 29.15
CA PHE A 41 -7.26 -8.20 30.18
C PHE A 41 -6.56 -9.48 30.65
N ASN A 42 -7.12 -10.65 30.36
CA ASN A 42 -6.53 -11.95 30.71
C ASN A 42 -5.78 -12.60 29.53
N ALA A 43 -5.97 -12.10 28.30
CA ALA A 43 -5.27 -12.62 27.14
C ALA A 43 -3.80 -12.19 27.13
N MET A 44 -2.93 -13.10 26.65
CA MET A 44 -1.55 -12.73 26.34
C MET A 44 -1.57 -11.70 25.20
N TYR A 45 -1.14 -10.48 25.50
CA TYR A 45 -1.18 -9.36 24.56
C TYR A 45 -0.35 -9.67 23.30
N LYS A 46 -1.02 -9.84 22.16
CA LYS A 46 -0.40 -10.00 20.83
C LYS A 46 -0.79 -8.80 19.95
N PRO A 47 0.02 -7.73 19.93
CA PRO A 47 -0.28 -6.54 19.14
C PRO A 47 -0.03 -6.81 17.66
N LEU A 48 -1.02 -7.36 16.96
CA LEU A 48 -1.01 -7.31 15.50
C LEU A 48 -1.45 -5.89 15.10
N PRO A 49 -0.80 -5.22 14.14
CA PRO A 49 -1.28 -3.93 13.65
C PRO A 49 -2.46 -4.12 12.68
N GLU A 50 -2.87 -3.07 11.98
CA GLU A 50 -3.81 -3.17 10.86
C GLU A 50 -3.13 -3.74 9.60
N TRP A 51 -3.93 -4.31 8.69
CA TRP A 51 -3.44 -5.06 7.52
C TRP A 51 -2.48 -4.26 6.62
N TYR A 52 -2.64 -2.95 6.51
CA TYR A 52 -1.77 -2.08 5.72
C TYR A 52 -0.37 -1.87 6.33
N PHE A 53 -0.17 -2.27 7.59
CA PHE A 53 1.13 -2.27 8.28
C PHE A 53 1.78 -3.65 8.41
N TYR A 54 1.15 -4.70 7.90
CA TYR A 54 1.66 -6.08 8.02
C TYR A 54 3.07 -6.26 7.43
N TRP A 55 3.35 -5.64 6.29
CA TRP A 55 4.69 -5.72 5.70
C TRP A 55 5.79 -5.10 6.58
N ILE A 56 5.49 -4.02 7.31
CA ILE A 56 6.41 -3.41 8.27
C ILE A 56 6.55 -4.30 9.50
N TYR A 57 5.44 -4.84 9.98
CA TYR A 57 5.41 -5.75 11.13
C TYR A 57 6.24 -7.02 10.90
N GLU A 58 6.19 -7.60 9.71
CA GLU A 58 7.06 -8.72 9.36
C GLU A 58 8.52 -8.26 9.21
N LEU A 59 8.74 -7.10 8.59
CA LEU A 59 10.07 -6.55 8.38
C LEU A 59 10.83 -6.34 9.70
N ILE A 60 10.18 -5.80 10.74
CA ILE A 60 10.83 -5.55 12.04
C ILE A 60 11.27 -6.83 12.76
N LYS A 61 10.67 -7.99 12.46
CA LYS A 61 11.11 -9.28 13.03
C LYS A 61 12.54 -9.63 12.61
N TYR A 62 12.98 -9.15 11.44
CA TYR A 62 14.34 -9.35 10.96
C TYR A 62 15.36 -8.36 11.55
N PHE A 63 14.91 -7.32 12.26
CA PHE A 63 15.76 -6.27 12.84
C PHE A 63 15.57 -6.12 14.36
N PRO A 64 16.00 -7.08 15.20
CA PRO A 64 15.78 -7.01 16.64
C PRO A 64 16.66 -5.96 17.34
N GLY A 65 16.19 -5.47 18.49
CA GLY A 65 16.93 -4.60 19.39
C GLY A 65 17.19 -3.21 18.81
N LYS A 66 18.47 -2.77 18.81
CA LYS A 66 18.85 -1.42 18.35
C LYS A 66 18.59 -1.19 16.85
N TRP A 67 18.42 -2.27 16.09
CA TRP A 67 18.22 -2.21 14.64
C TRP A 67 16.75 -2.03 14.22
N ILE A 68 15.79 -2.06 15.15
CA ILE A 68 14.34 -1.91 14.86
C ILE A 68 14.06 -0.62 14.07
N PHE A 69 14.80 0.45 14.35
CA PHE A 69 14.69 1.72 13.61
C PHE A 69 14.92 1.56 12.10
N LEU A 70 15.79 0.63 11.68
CA LEU A 70 16.03 0.37 10.26
C LEU A 70 14.78 -0.18 9.57
N GLY A 71 14.16 -1.21 10.16
CA GLY A 71 12.95 -1.83 9.63
C GLY A 71 11.73 -0.91 9.68
N THR A 72 11.62 -0.10 10.74
CA THR A 72 10.41 0.71 10.99
C THR A 72 10.43 2.05 10.25
N VAL A 73 11.60 2.67 10.10
CA VAL A 73 11.70 4.05 9.58
C VAL A 73 12.58 4.10 8.34
N LEU A 74 13.82 3.59 8.44
CA LEU A 74 14.81 3.82 7.39
C LEU A 74 14.44 3.14 6.07
N ILE A 75 14.02 1.87 6.11
CA ILE A 75 13.64 1.11 4.91
C ILE A 75 12.37 1.69 4.26
N PRO A 76 11.24 1.89 4.97
CA PRO A 76 10.06 2.53 4.39
C PRO A 76 10.34 3.91 3.80
N THR A 77 11.11 4.74 4.52
CA THR A 77 11.47 6.09 4.07
C THR A 77 12.37 6.03 2.83
N ALA A 78 13.34 5.12 2.79
CA ALA A 78 14.20 4.93 1.62
C ALA A 78 13.38 4.48 0.41
N MET A 79 12.46 3.52 0.58
CA MET A 79 11.57 3.09 -0.50
C MET A 79 10.75 4.27 -1.05
N PHE A 80 10.18 5.09 -0.17
CA PHE A 80 9.43 6.30 -0.55
C PHE A 80 10.30 7.34 -1.27
N ILE A 81 11.51 7.62 -0.77
CA ILE A 81 12.43 8.57 -1.41
C ILE A 81 12.84 8.05 -2.79
N ILE A 82 13.14 6.76 -2.92
CA ILE A 82 13.54 6.16 -4.20
C ILE A 82 12.40 6.26 -5.22
N THR A 83 11.15 6.02 -4.83
CA THR A 83 9.99 6.18 -5.74
C THR A 83 9.70 7.64 -6.05
N MET A 84 9.88 8.55 -5.09
CA MET A 84 9.79 10.00 -5.31
C MET A 84 10.87 10.48 -6.30
N LEU A 85 12.05 9.85 -6.29
CA LEU A 85 13.13 10.14 -7.21
C LEU A 85 13.00 9.44 -8.58
N ALA A 86 11.99 8.58 -8.78
CA ALA A 86 11.74 7.90 -10.05
C ALA A 86 11.76 8.81 -11.30
N PRO A 87 11.15 10.02 -11.33
CA PRO A 87 11.24 10.90 -12.50
C PRO A 87 12.66 11.38 -12.81
N PHE A 88 13.56 11.43 -11.83
CA PHE A 88 14.96 11.82 -12.05
C PHE A 88 15.82 10.64 -12.52
N LEU A 89 15.51 9.43 -12.06
CA LEU A 89 16.16 8.19 -12.46
C LEU A 89 15.80 7.78 -13.90
N ASP A 90 14.60 8.13 -14.35
CA ASP A 90 14.10 7.80 -15.67
C ASP A 90 13.52 9.03 -16.38
N ARG A 91 14.38 9.66 -17.17
CA ARG A 91 14.10 10.87 -17.98
C ARG A 91 13.55 10.55 -19.37
N THR A 92 13.13 9.31 -19.60
CA THR A 92 12.62 8.89 -20.91
C THR A 92 11.35 9.69 -21.23
N PRO A 93 11.25 10.34 -22.40
CA PRO A 93 10.09 11.15 -22.77
C PRO A 93 8.83 10.32 -23.09
N ASP A 94 8.97 9.00 -23.12
CA ASP A 94 7.90 8.07 -23.41
C ASP A 94 7.23 7.57 -22.13
N THR A 95 5.91 7.51 -22.11
CA THR A 95 5.11 7.05 -20.96
C THR A 95 4.95 5.54 -20.90
N SER A 96 5.38 4.81 -21.94
CA SER A 96 5.25 3.35 -22.01
C SER A 96 6.15 2.64 -20.99
N LEU A 97 5.55 1.76 -20.18
CA LEU A 97 6.26 0.92 -19.20
C LEU A 97 7.41 0.10 -19.83
N LYS A 98 7.23 -0.35 -21.09
CA LYS A 98 8.22 -1.15 -21.83
C LYS A 98 9.49 -0.37 -22.15
N LYS A 99 9.38 0.95 -22.28
CA LYS A 99 10.50 1.84 -22.62
C LYS A 99 11.19 2.40 -21.38
N ARG A 100 10.70 2.04 -20.19
CA ARG A 100 11.18 2.47 -18.87
C ARG A 100 11.64 1.29 -17.99
N PRO A 101 12.53 0.40 -18.48
CA PRO A 101 12.78 -0.89 -17.85
C PRO A 101 13.29 -0.78 -16.41
N LYS A 102 14.12 0.23 -16.11
CA LYS A 102 14.68 0.44 -14.76
C LYS A 102 13.60 0.90 -13.76
N SER A 103 12.83 1.94 -14.12
CA SER A 103 11.77 2.45 -13.25
C SER A 103 10.64 1.42 -13.07
N THR A 104 10.28 0.71 -14.14
CA THR A 104 9.28 -0.36 -14.10
C THR A 104 9.74 -1.50 -13.21
N PHE A 105 10.99 -1.95 -13.35
CA PHE A 105 11.56 -3.00 -12.49
C PHE A 105 11.52 -2.59 -11.01
N LEU A 106 11.92 -1.36 -10.69
CA LEU A 106 11.94 -0.86 -9.31
C LEU A 106 10.53 -0.78 -8.70
N ALA A 107 9.55 -0.30 -9.46
CA ALA A 107 8.15 -0.25 -9.03
C ALA A 107 7.59 -1.67 -8.78
N ILE A 108 7.85 -2.61 -9.68
CA ILE A 108 7.44 -4.00 -9.53
C ILE A 108 8.13 -4.64 -8.33
N PHE A 109 9.43 -4.41 -8.17
CA PHE A 109 10.22 -4.95 -7.06
C PHE A 109 9.67 -4.50 -5.71
N PHE A 110 9.43 -3.20 -5.51
CA PHE A 110 8.86 -2.70 -4.26
C PHE A 110 7.43 -3.19 -4.02
N THR A 111 6.61 -3.26 -5.07
CA THR A 111 5.23 -3.78 -4.96
C THR A 111 5.23 -5.25 -4.54
N LEU A 112 6.07 -6.07 -5.18
CA LEU A 112 6.24 -7.48 -4.82
C LEU A 112 6.80 -7.65 -3.41
N LEU A 113 7.79 -6.84 -3.02
CA LEU A 113 8.36 -6.87 -1.67
C LEU A 113 7.29 -6.63 -0.61
N ILE A 114 6.49 -5.57 -0.74
CA ILE A 114 5.40 -5.26 0.19
C ILE A 114 4.37 -6.39 0.22
N THR A 115 4.01 -6.92 -0.96
CA THR A 115 3.01 -7.99 -1.08
C THR A 115 3.49 -9.27 -0.41
N ILE A 116 4.73 -9.69 -0.68
CA ILE A 116 5.32 -10.90 -0.09
C ILE A 116 5.44 -10.76 1.43
N LEU A 117 5.94 -9.62 1.93
CA LEU A 117 6.04 -9.39 3.37
C LEU A 117 4.66 -9.35 4.05
N THR A 118 3.64 -8.79 3.38
CA THR A 118 2.26 -8.80 3.88
C THR A 118 1.71 -10.22 3.99
N ILE A 119 1.93 -11.05 2.96
CA ILE A 119 1.49 -12.45 2.95
C ILE A 119 2.24 -13.26 4.02
N LEU A 120 3.56 -13.07 4.13
CA LEU A 120 4.36 -13.72 5.17
C LEU A 120 3.89 -13.33 6.57
N SER A 121 3.64 -12.04 6.80
CA SER A 121 3.03 -11.57 8.05
C SER A 121 1.73 -12.30 8.32
N PHE A 122 0.83 -12.40 7.34
CA PHE A 122 -0.47 -13.03 7.50
C PHE A 122 -0.36 -14.51 7.85
N ILE A 123 0.58 -15.23 7.25
CA ILE A 123 0.83 -16.66 7.52
C ILE A 123 1.50 -16.88 8.88
N ASN A 124 2.41 -15.98 9.27
CA ASN A 124 3.19 -16.06 10.51
C ASN A 124 2.50 -15.40 11.73
N SER A 125 1.32 -14.83 11.54
CA SER A 125 0.51 -14.16 12.58
C SER A 125 -0.46 -15.13 13.23
#